data_AF-F2E9N0-F1
#
_entry.id   AF-F2E9N0-F1
#
_cell.length_a   1.000
_cell.length_b   1.000
_cell.length_c   1.000
_cell.angle_alpha   90.00
_cell.angle_beta   90.00
_cell.angle_gamma   90.00
#
_symmetry.space_group_name_H-M   'P 1'
#
loop_
_entity.id
_entity.type
_entity.pdbx_description
1 polymer ?
#
loop_
_entity_poly.entity_id
_entity_poly.type
_entity_poly.pdbx_seq_one_letter_code
_entity_poly.pdbx_strand_id
1 'polypeptide(L)'
;MAATSFVSLSFYFCIFLLCHGSMAQLFGMSSNPWQSCRQGGFRECTFNRLQASTPLRQVRSHAGLTEYFDDQNEQFRCIGVSVIRRVIEPRGYLLPRYHNTHGLVYIIQGSGFTGLSFPGCPATFQKQFQKYGQAQSVQGQSQSQKFKDEHQKVQHVRQGDVIALPAGITHWLYNDGDAPIVAIYVFDVNNNANQLEPRHKEFLLAGNYRSSQLHSSQNIFSGFDVRLLRESLGISGKIAQRLQSKDDEIGDIIHVNHTLKFLKPIFTQQQEQESCPYTEYEEGQSQARHPQEEQPQMGQPQAKHYHGEQPQTGQSQAKHSQGEQTQTGQSQAKHLHGGQPEEGRGGQSQEEQSEAGPYPGCRPHAGQSHASESTYGGWNGLEENFCDHKLTANIDDPSRAEIYNPRAGTITHLNSQTFPILNIVQMSATRVHLYQNAIISPLWNINAHSVMYMIQGHILVQVVNDHGRNVFNGLLSPGQLLIIPQNYVVLKKAQRDGSKYIEFKTNANSMVSHIAGKNSILGALPVDVIASAYDISRTEARSLKFNREEELGVFAPKFSLSFPKGEEESS
;
A
#
# COMPACT_ATOMS: atom_id res chain seq x y z
N MET A 1 76.24 9.89 -0.52
CA MET A 1 75.86 8.99 -1.62
C MET A 1 74.43 8.55 -1.40
N ALA A 2 73.50 9.28 -2.01
CA ALA A 2 72.07 9.01 -2.01
C ALA A 2 71.60 9.39 -3.41
N ALA A 3 71.16 8.41 -4.22
CA ALA A 3 70.32 8.61 -5.41
C ALA A 3 70.30 7.33 -6.27
N THR A 4 69.52 6.32 -5.89
CA THR A 4 68.88 5.40 -6.86
C THR A 4 67.57 4.85 -6.26
N SER A 5 66.81 5.70 -5.58
CA SER A 5 65.45 5.40 -5.09
C SER A 5 64.35 5.87 -6.06
N PHE A 6 64.72 6.42 -7.22
CA PHE A 6 63.78 7.13 -8.11
C PHE A 6 63.11 6.28 -9.19
N VAL A 7 63.68 5.12 -9.57
CA VAL A 7 63.13 4.33 -10.69
C VAL A 7 62.04 3.35 -10.23
N SER A 8 62.10 2.86 -8.99
CA SER A 8 61.06 1.96 -8.45
C SER A 8 59.77 2.70 -8.09
N LEU A 9 59.86 3.94 -7.57
CA LEU A 9 58.68 4.75 -7.26
C LEU A 9 57.84 5.08 -8.50
N SER A 10 58.45 5.27 -9.67
CA SER A 10 57.72 5.56 -10.90
C SER A 10 56.87 4.38 -11.39
N PHE A 11 57.28 3.14 -11.10
CA PHE A 11 56.54 1.95 -11.52
C PHE A 11 55.32 1.70 -10.61
N TYR A 12 55.48 1.91 -9.30
CA TYR A 12 54.36 1.84 -8.35
C TYR A 12 53.37 2.99 -8.52
N PHE A 13 53.84 4.19 -8.89
CA PHE A 13 52.95 5.34 -9.16
C PHE A 13 52.08 5.13 -10.41
N CYS A 14 52.60 4.48 -11.46
CA CYS A 14 51.82 4.11 -12.64
C CYS A 14 50.81 2.98 -12.38
N ILE A 15 51.15 2.00 -11.51
CA ILE A 15 50.20 0.96 -11.10
C ILE A 15 49.12 1.54 -10.17
N PHE A 16 49.46 2.48 -9.28
CA PHE A 16 48.45 3.21 -8.49
C PHE A 16 47.53 4.06 -9.38
N LEU A 17 48.04 4.74 -10.41
CA LEU A 17 47.20 5.54 -11.32
C LEU A 17 46.30 4.69 -12.23
N LEU A 18 46.77 3.51 -12.67
CA LEU A 18 45.96 2.59 -13.48
C LEU A 18 44.95 1.78 -12.63
N CYS A 19 45.24 1.53 -11.34
CA CYS A 19 44.30 0.85 -10.43
C CYS A 19 43.38 1.79 -9.63
N HIS A 20 43.67 3.11 -9.54
CA HIS A 20 42.70 4.10 -9.05
C HIS A 20 41.72 4.60 -10.11
N GLY A 21 42.00 4.37 -11.40
CA GLY A 21 41.06 4.61 -12.50
C GLY A 21 39.84 3.67 -12.52
N SER A 22 39.84 2.60 -11.72
CA SER A 22 38.77 1.60 -11.68
C SER A 22 38.11 1.38 -10.31
N MET A 23 38.41 2.20 -9.29
CA MET A 23 37.72 2.15 -7.98
C MET A 23 37.23 3.51 -7.45
N ALA A 24 37.35 4.60 -8.23
CA ALA A 24 36.71 5.87 -7.91
C ALA A 24 35.21 5.94 -8.30
N GLN A 25 34.61 4.83 -8.75
CA GLN A 25 33.16 4.70 -8.97
C GLN A 25 32.43 3.87 -7.92
N LEU A 26 33.09 3.46 -6.82
CA LEU A 26 32.45 2.63 -5.78
C LEU A 26 32.42 3.24 -4.38
N PHE A 27 33.27 4.21 -4.02
CA PHE A 27 33.10 5.01 -2.80
C PHE A 27 33.67 6.42 -2.98
N GLY A 28 33.06 7.19 -3.88
CA GLY A 28 33.24 8.63 -3.95
C GLY A 28 31.97 9.30 -3.42
N MET A 29 32.04 9.86 -2.21
CA MET A 29 31.22 11.01 -1.83
C MET A 29 31.48 12.11 -2.88
N SER A 30 30.74 12.04 -3.97
CA SER A 30 30.56 13.18 -4.85
C SER A 30 29.76 14.21 -4.06
N SER A 31 30.47 15.17 -3.51
CA SER A 31 29.97 16.50 -3.25
C SER A 31 29.61 17.15 -4.60
N ASN A 32 28.53 16.66 -5.22
CA ASN A 32 27.87 17.36 -6.29
C ASN A 32 27.25 18.64 -5.69
N PRO A 33 27.49 19.83 -6.25
CA PRO A 33 26.85 21.07 -5.80
C PRO A 33 25.34 21.14 -6.02
N TRP A 34 24.70 20.03 -6.43
CA TRP A 34 23.26 19.89 -6.54
C TRP A 34 22.81 18.82 -5.56
N GLN A 35 22.33 19.34 -4.44
CA GLN A 35 21.73 18.64 -3.31
C GLN A 35 20.69 17.62 -3.77
N SER A 36 20.55 16.53 -3.00
CA SER A 36 19.39 15.63 -2.97
C SER A 36 18.11 16.35 -3.43
N CYS A 37 17.43 15.88 -4.49
CA CYS A 37 16.18 16.51 -4.93
C CYS A 37 15.00 16.34 -3.94
N ARG A 38 15.19 15.69 -2.78
CA ARG A 38 14.30 15.87 -1.61
C ARG A 38 14.61 17.15 -0.81
N GLN A 39 15.59 17.94 -1.24
CA GLN A 39 15.90 19.31 -0.84
C GLN A 39 15.78 20.25 -2.04
N GLY A 40 14.58 20.32 -2.65
CA GLY A 40 14.13 21.60 -3.20
C GLY A 40 14.06 22.57 -2.01
N GLY A 41 14.93 23.59 -2.00
CA GLY A 41 15.36 24.32 -0.80
C GLY A 41 14.27 24.54 0.26
N PHE A 42 14.58 24.17 1.51
CA PHE A 42 13.79 24.37 2.74
C PHE A 42 12.49 25.15 2.55
N ARG A 43 11.50 24.56 1.87
CA ARG A 43 10.12 24.94 2.06
C ARG A 43 9.65 24.02 3.14
N GLU A 44 9.78 24.52 4.36
CA GLU A 44 9.15 23.91 5.52
C GLU A 44 7.68 23.64 5.14
N CYS A 45 7.28 22.37 5.07
CA CYS A 45 5.89 22.00 4.90
C CYS A 45 5.15 22.21 6.23
N THR A 46 5.11 23.48 6.65
CA THR A 46 4.52 23.93 7.89
C THR A 46 3.20 24.59 7.55
N PHE A 47 2.11 23.90 7.87
CA PHE A 47 0.76 24.37 7.62
C PHE A 47 0.16 24.88 8.92
N ASN A 48 -0.42 26.09 8.88
CA ASN A 48 -1.27 26.58 9.98
C ASN A 48 -2.69 26.02 9.89
N ARG A 49 -3.12 25.63 8.68
CA ARG A 49 -4.42 25.05 8.40
C ARG A 49 -4.32 24.17 7.16
N LEU A 50 -4.79 22.93 7.26
CA LEU A 50 -5.02 22.04 6.12
C LEU A 50 -6.50 22.10 5.72
N GLN A 51 -6.79 21.71 4.48
CA GLN A 51 -8.16 21.68 3.96
C GLN A 51 -8.38 20.41 3.14
N ALA A 52 -9.56 19.81 3.35
CA ALA A 52 -10.04 18.75 2.47
C ALA A 52 -10.31 19.33 1.09
N SER A 53 -9.89 18.60 0.06
CA SER A 53 -9.98 19.03 -1.33
C SER A 53 -10.96 18.14 -2.10
N THR A 54 -11.74 18.76 -2.98
CA THR A 54 -12.49 18.09 -4.04
C THR A 54 -11.83 18.40 -5.38
N PRO A 55 -12.15 17.68 -6.47
CA PRO A 55 -11.69 18.08 -7.78
C PRO A 55 -12.12 19.53 -8.08
N LEU A 56 -11.18 20.33 -8.60
CA LEU A 56 -11.39 21.75 -8.91
C LEU A 56 -11.91 21.94 -10.34
N ARG A 57 -11.45 21.09 -11.26
CA ARG A 57 -11.74 21.21 -12.69
C ARG A 57 -12.12 19.87 -13.27
N GLN A 58 -13.06 19.87 -14.22
CA GLN A 58 -13.47 18.69 -14.96
C GLN A 58 -13.28 18.91 -16.46
N VAL A 59 -12.78 17.88 -17.14
CA VAL A 59 -12.57 17.84 -18.58
C VAL A 59 -13.37 16.68 -19.13
N ARG A 60 -14.29 16.96 -20.06
CA ARG A 60 -15.11 15.94 -20.70
C ARG A 60 -14.43 15.42 -21.95
N SER A 61 -14.48 14.10 -22.12
CA SER A 61 -14.08 13.37 -23.32
C SER A 61 -15.31 12.60 -23.84
N HIS A 62 -15.26 12.07 -25.06
CA HIS A 62 -16.41 11.43 -25.69
C HIS A 62 -17.01 10.26 -24.88
N ALA A 63 -16.17 9.43 -24.24
CA ALA A 63 -16.62 8.29 -23.43
C ALA A 63 -16.14 8.36 -21.98
N GLY A 64 -16.08 9.57 -21.41
CA GLY A 64 -15.68 9.73 -20.02
C GLY A 64 -15.39 11.16 -19.61
N LEU A 65 -14.79 11.31 -18.44
CA LEU A 65 -14.33 12.58 -17.93
C LEU A 65 -13.08 12.41 -17.06
N THR A 66 -12.22 13.42 -17.07
CA THR A 66 -11.07 13.54 -16.16
C THR A 66 -11.29 14.74 -15.25
N GLU A 67 -11.20 14.54 -13.95
CA GLU A 67 -11.27 15.57 -12.92
C GLU A 67 -9.89 15.81 -12.33
N TYR A 68 -9.52 17.07 -12.19
CA TYR A 68 -8.22 17.51 -11.72
C TYR A 68 -8.37 18.14 -10.34
N PHE A 69 -7.55 17.69 -9.40
CA PHE A 69 -7.34 18.40 -8.14
C PHE A 69 -6.41 19.60 -8.39
N ASP A 70 -6.45 20.59 -7.50
CA ASP A 70 -5.69 21.83 -7.66
C ASP A 70 -4.19 21.60 -7.42
N ASP A 71 -3.43 21.48 -8.51
CA ASP A 71 -1.96 21.33 -8.49
C ASP A 71 -1.23 22.63 -8.09
N GLN A 72 -1.93 23.76 -8.04
CA GLN A 72 -1.40 25.04 -7.55
C GLN A 72 -1.62 25.23 -6.05
N ASN A 73 -2.45 24.41 -5.42
CA ASN A 73 -2.65 24.44 -3.98
C ASN A 73 -1.34 24.12 -3.24
N GLU A 74 -1.01 24.91 -2.22
CA GLU A 74 0.25 24.77 -1.47
C GLU A 74 0.41 23.40 -0.80
N GLN A 75 -0.69 22.75 -0.39
CA GLN A 75 -0.66 21.44 0.24
C GLN A 75 -0.09 20.38 -0.74
N PHE A 76 -0.54 20.39 -1.99
CA PHE A 76 -0.09 19.47 -3.03
C PHE A 76 1.33 19.78 -3.49
N ARG A 77 1.65 21.08 -3.71
CA ARG A 77 2.99 21.51 -4.08
C ARG A 77 4.05 21.17 -3.03
N CYS A 78 3.71 21.30 -1.75
CA CYS A 78 4.67 21.03 -0.68
C CYS A 78 5.02 19.55 -0.58
N ILE A 79 4.01 18.69 -0.56
CA ILE A 79 4.25 17.24 -0.48
C ILE A 79 4.66 16.62 -1.82
N GLY A 80 4.60 17.40 -2.91
CA GLY A 80 5.09 17.00 -4.22
C GLY A 80 4.21 16.01 -4.95
N VAL A 81 2.88 16.15 -4.90
CA VAL A 81 1.97 15.21 -5.58
C VAL A 81 1.00 15.90 -6.53
N SER A 82 0.59 15.17 -7.56
CA SER A 82 -0.51 15.53 -8.46
C SER A 82 -1.58 14.44 -8.41
N VAL A 83 -2.85 14.82 -8.41
CA VAL A 83 -3.98 13.89 -8.28
C VAL A 83 -5.02 14.16 -9.34
N ILE A 84 -5.45 13.11 -10.03
CA ILE A 84 -6.57 13.17 -10.98
C ILE A 84 -7.53 12.00 -10.74
N ARG A 85 -8.82 12.25 -10.94
CA ARG A 85 -9.86 11.21 -10.95
C ARG A 85 -10.37 11.03 -12.37
N ARG A 86 -10.59 9.80 -12.79
CA ARG A 86 -11.15 9.49 -14.12
C ARG A 86 -12.39 8.64 -14.00
N VAL A 87 -13.36 8.95 -14.85
CA VAL A 87 -14.54 8.12 -15.11
C VAL A 87 -14.50 7.72 -16.57
N ILE A 88 -14.50 6.41 -16.84
CA ILE A 88 -14.46 5.85 -18.19
C ILE A 88 -15.75 5.06 -18.37
N GLU A 89 -16.61 5.53 -19.27
CA GLU A 89 -17.90 4.91 -19.57
C GLU A 89 -17.72 3.51 -20.18
N PRO A 90 -18.77 2.65 -20.19
CA PRO A 90 -18.74 1.38 -20.90
C PRO A 90 -18.28 1.55 -22.36
N ARG A 91 -17.37 0.67 -22.79
CA ARG A 91 -16.66 0.76 -24.09
C ARG A 91 -15.83 2.03 -24.28
N GLY A 92 -15.54 2.75 -23.19
CA GLY A 92 -14.60 3.86 -23.17
C GLY A 92 -13.16 3.37 -23.22
N TYR A 93 -12.33 4.02 -24.04
CA TYR A 93 -10.92 3.73 -24.20
C TYR A 93 -10.08 4.97 -23.89
N LEU A 94 -9.38 4.93 -22.76
CA LEU A 94 -8.37 5.91 -22.39
C LEU A 94 -7.15 5.72 -23.28
N LEU A 95 -6.87 6.74 -24.09
CA LEU A 95 -5.85 6.68 -25.13
C LEU A 95 -4.43 6.52 -24.55
N PRO A 96 -3.52 5.84 -25.28
CA PRO A 96 -2.16 5.59 -24.84
C PRO A 96 -1.39 6.86 -24.52
N ARG A 97 -0.70 6.85 -23.38
CA ARG A 97 0.09 7.98 -22.87
C ARG A 97 1.18 7.53 -21.92
N TYR A 98 2.16 8.40 -21.67
CA TYR A 98 3.13 8.24 -20.59
C TYR A 98 3.24 9.52 -19.76
N HIS A 99 3.86 9.42 -18.59
CA HIS A 99 4.05 10.54 -17.65
C HIS A 99 5.52 10.79 -17.39
N ASN A 100 5.88 12.02 -17.03
CA ASN A 100 7.25 12.36 -16.58
C ASN A 100 7.59 11.86 -15.17
N THR A 101 6.61 11.35 -14.42
CA THR A 101 6.83 10.88 -13.06
C THR A 101 6.10 9.59 -12.74
N HIS A 102 6.52 8.95 -11.66
CA HIS A 102 5.92 7.76 -11.08
C HIS A 102 4.53 8.04 -10.50
N GLY A 103 3.65 7.03 -10.55
CA GLY A 103 2.34 7.13 -9.94
C GLY A 103 1.70 5.78 -9.63
N LEU A 104 0.63 5.85 -8.86
CA LEU A 104 -0.25 4.74 -8.54
C LEU A 104 -1.67 5.06 -8.98
N VAL A 105 -2.36 4.07 -9.51
CA VAL A 105 -3.79 4.13 -9.82
C VAL A 105 -4.52 3.19 -8.90
N TYR A 106 -5.64 3.61 -8.32
CA TYR A 106 -6.56 2.71 -7.64
C TYR A 106 -7.91 2.68 -8.35
N ILE A 107 -8.36 1.48 -8.69
CA ILE A 107 -9.67 1.25 -9.31
C ILE A 107 -10.73 1.23 -8.19
N ILE A 108 -11.47 2.33 -8.08
CA ILE A 108 -12.54 2.52 -7.10
C ILE A 108 -13.76 1.66 -7.46
N GLN A 109 -14.08 1.57 -8.76
CA GLN A 109 -15.23 0.85 -9.28
C GLN A 109 -14.96 0.39 -10.72
N GLY A 110 -15.62 -0.69 -11.13
CA GLY A 110 -15.65 -1.18 -12.50
C GLY A 110 -14.55 -2.21 -12.77
N SER A 111 -14.50 -2.66 -14.02
CA SER A 111 -13.51 -3.62 -14.50
C SER A 111 -13.18 -3.35 -15.96
N GLY A 112 -12.01 -3.80 -16.38
CA GLY A 112 -11.56 -3.59 -17.75
C GLY A 112 -10.18 -4.17 -18.00
N PHE A 113 -9.50 -3.63 -19.00
CA PHE A 113 -8.17 -4.06 -19.40
C PHE A 113 -7.21 -2.87 -19.48
N THR A 114 -6.01 -3.06 -18.95
CA THR A 114 -4.91 -2.10 -19.08
C THR A 114 -3.70 -2.77 -19.71
N GLY A 115 -3.00 -2.05 -20.56
CA GLY A 115 -1.70 -2.46 -21.07
C GLY A 115 -0.65 -1.44 -20.67
N LEU A 116 0.53 -1.93 -20.29
CA LEU A 116 1.73 -1.13 -20.10
C LEU A 116 2.78 -1.60 -21.09
N SER A 117 3.41 -0.67 -21.80
CA SER A 117 4.39 -0.97 -22.84
C SER A 117 5.79 -0.59 -22.38
N PHE A 118 6.60 -1.61 -22.07
CA PHE A 118 8.00 -1.46 -21.68
C PHE A 118 8.90 -1.44 -22.90
N PRO A 119 9.66 -0.36 -23.14
CA PRO A 119 10.59 -0.29 -24.25
C PRO A 119 11.60 -1.45 -24.21
N GLY A 120 11.83 -2.09 -25.35
CA GLY A 120 12.74 -3.24 -25.47
C GLY A 120 12.11 -4.61 -25.17
N CYS A 121 10.96 -4.67 -24.51
CA CYS A 121 10.30 -5.94 -24.20
C CYS A 121 9.57 -6.55 -25.43
N PRO A 122 9.66 -7.87 -25.64
CA PRO A 122 9.03 -8.53 -26.79
C PRO A 122 7.51 -8.60 -26.68
N ALA A 123 6.83 -8.75 -27.83
CA ALA A 123 5.39 -8.99 -27.90
C ALA A 123 5.05 -10.44 -27.50
N THR A 124 4.82 -10.69 -26.21
CA THR A 124 4.69 -12.04 -25.66
C THR A 124 3.33 -12.73 -25.93
N PHE A 125 2.27 -11.99 -26.27
CA PHE A 125 0.95 -12.59 -26.51
C PHE A 125 0.84 -13.41 -27.80
N GLN A 126 1.79 -13.26 -28.72
CA GLN A 126 1.91 -14.11 -29.91
C GLN A 126 2.05 -15.61 -29.55
N LYS A 127 2.82 -15.92 -28.50
CA LYS A 127 3.20 -17.30 -28.11
C LYS A 127 2.07 -18.05 -27.40
N GLN A 128 1.20 -17.36 -26.65
CA GLN A 128 0.04 -18.00 -26.01
C GLN A 128 -0.97 -18.49 -27.05
N PHE A 129 -1.26 -17.69 -28.08
CA PHE A 129 -2.23 -18.09 -29.11
C PHE A 129 -1.75 -19.27 -29.97
N GLN A 130 -0.43 -19.39 -30.21
CA GLN A 130 0.14 -20.52 -30.96
C GLN A 130 0.08 -21.85 -30.19
N LYS A 131 0.25 -21.86 -28.86
CA LYS A 131 0.10 -23.08 -28.03
C LYS A 131 -1.36 -23.56 -27.93
N TYR A 132 -2.32 -22.65 -27.87
CA TYR A 132 -3.75 -23.00 -27.74
C TYR A 132 -4.47 -23.22 -29.07
N GLY A 133 -3.96 -22.68 -30.18
CA GLY A 133 -4.48 -22.94 -31.53
C GLY A 133 -4.37 -24.40 -32.00
N GLN A 134 -3.67 -25.26 -31.25
CA GLN A 134 -3.63 -26.72 -31.48
C GLN A 134 -4.63 -27.52 -30.63
N ALA A 135 -5.29 -26.91 -29.63
CA ALA A 135 -6.18 -27.63 -28.70
C ALA A 135 -7.69 -27.53 -29.03
N GLN A 136 -8.09 -26.74 -30.03
CA GLN A 136 -9.49 -26.67 -30.50
C GLN A 136 -9.58 -26.93 -32.01
N SER A 137 -9.31 -28.17 -32.41
CA SER A 137 -9.82 -28.72 -33.67
C SER A 137 -10.99 -29.66 -33.37
N VAL A 138 -12.16 -29.10 -33.06
CA VAL A 138 -13.42 -29.84 -33.14
C VAL A 138 -14.29 -29.16 -34.18
N GLN A 139 -14.40 -29.84 -35.31
CA GLN A 139 -15.39 -29.76 -36.38
C GLN A 139 -15.96 -28.38 -36.77
N GLY A 140 -15.45 -27.88 -37.89
CA GLY A 140 -16.29 -27.45 -39.00
C GLY A 140 -17.02 -26.11 -38.84
N GLN A 141 -16.36 -25.02 -39.19
CA GLN A 141 -16.85 -24.04 -40.17
C GLN A 141 -15.84 -22.90 -40.35
N SER A 142 -15.54 -22.63 -41.62
CA SER A 142 -15.05 -21.37 -42.20
C SER A 142 -13.73 -20.79 -41.67
N GLN A 143 -12.85 -20.49 -42.63
CA GLN A 143 -11.63 -19.68 -42.50
C GLN A 143 -11.76 -18.59 -41.43
N SER A 144 -11.31 -18.86 -40.20
CA SER A 144 -10.97 -17.76 -39.31
C SER A 144 -9.79 -17.07 -39.97
N GLN A 145 -10.00 -15.83 -40.44
CA GLN A 145 -8.88 -14.94 -40.69
C GLN A 145 -8.02 -15.01 -39.44
N LYS A 146 -6.85 -15.66 -39.52
CA LYS A 146 -5.87 -15.68 -38.44
C LYS A 146 -5.73 -14.24 -37.98
N PHE A 147 -6.24 -13.92 -36.80
CA PHE A 147 -6.01 -12.62 -36.18
C PHE A 147 -4.51 -12.56 -35.91
N LYS A 148 -3.78 -11.99 -36.87
CA LYS A 148 -2.32 -11.86 -36.82
C LYS A 148 -2.05 -10.56 -36.11
N ASP A 149 -1.95 -10.64 -34.79
CA ASP A 149 -1.63 -9.53 -33.91
C ASP A 149 -0.58 -9.97 -32.89
N GLU A 150 0.27 -9.04 -32.48
CA GLU A 150 1.37 -9.25 -31.56
C GLU A 150 1.52 -7.99 -30.72
N HIS A 151 1.31 -8.14 -29.40
CA HIS A 151 1.48 -7.06 -28.46
C HIS A 151 2.05 -7.57 -27.13
N GLN A 152 2.50 -6.62 -26.30
CA GLN A 152 2.92 -6.91 -24.93
C GLN A 152 1.74 -7.31 -24.04
N LYS A 153 2.05 -7.72 -22.80
CA LYS A 153 1.07 -8.24 -21.85
C LYS A 153 0.00 -7.23 -21.49
N VAL A 154 -1.26 -7.65 -21.61
CA VAL A 154 -2.44 -6.93 -21.14
C VAL A 154 -2.90 -7.54 -19.82
N GLN A 155 -3.33 -6.69 -18.90
CA GLN A 155 -3.77 -7.07 -17.57
C GLN A 155 -5.25 -6.72 -17.43
N HIS A 156 -6.03 -7.68 -16.95
CA HIS A 156 -7.38 -7.39 -16.49
C HIS A 156 -7.29 -6.64 -15.16
N VAL A 157 -8.15 -5.64 -15.00
CA VAL A 157 -8.24 -4.84 -13.78
C VAL A 157 -9.67 -4.81 -13.29
N ARG A 158 -9.84 -4.75 -11.98
CA ARG A 158 -11.14 -4.68 -11.30
C ARG A 158 -11.06 -3.78 -10.09
N GLN A 159 -12.22 -3.48 -9.51
CA GLN A 159 -12.32 -2.78 -8.24
C GLN A 159 -11.35 -3.35 -7.19
N GLY A 160 -10.64 -2.44 -6.52
CA GLY A 160 -9.62 -2.76 -5.53
C GLY A 160 -8.21 -2.93 -6.08
N ASP A 161 -8.02 -2.96 -7.40
CA ASP A 161 -6.69 -3.07 -7.98
C ASP A 161 -5.92 -1.75 -7.86
N VAL A 162 -4.67 -1.88 -7.42
CA VAL A 162 -3.65 -0.83 -7.51
C VAL A 162 -2.77 -1.13 -8.71
N ILE A 163 -2.63 -0.16 -9.62
CA ILE A 163 -1.78 -0.23 -10.81
C ILE A 163 -0.55 0.65 -10.59
N ALA A 164 0.64 0.10 -10.79
CA ALA A 164 1.90 0.84 -10.74
C ALA A 164 2.21 1.47 -12.11
N LEU A 165 2.46 2.78 -12.13
CA LEU A 165 2.81 3.53 -13.34
C LEU A 165 4.26 4.07 -13.25
N PRO A 166 5.26 3.39 -13.82
CA PRO A 166 6.59 3.95 -13.91
C PRO A 166 6.66 5.13 -14.89
N ALA A 167 7.55 6.10 -14.63
CA ALA A 167 7.75 7.27 -15.49
C ALA A 167 8.23 6.82 -16.88
N GLY A 168 7.75 7.48 -17.93
CA GLY A 168 8.08 7.16 -19.31
C GLY A 168 7.41 5.89 -19.88
N ILE A 169 6.74 5.08 -19.05
CA ILE A 169 6.06 3.87 -19.52
C ILE A 169 4.67 4.21 -20.08
N THR A 170 4.45 3.81 -21.33
CA THR A 170 3.18 4.03 -22.00
C THR A 170 2.12 3.10 -21.41
N HIS A 171 0.95 3.64 -21.11
CA HIS A 171 -0.19 2.86 -20.61
C HIS A 171 -1.50 3.36 -21.23
N TRP A 172 -2.49 2.47 -21.21
CA TRP A 172 -3.85 2.71 -21.67
C TRP A 172 -4.85 1.92 -20.81
N LEU A 173 -6.13 2.28 -20.84
CA LEU A 173 -7.18 1.61 -20.07
C LEU A 173 -8.47 1.52 -20.89
N TYR A 174 -9.02 0.33 -21.02
CA TYR A 174 -10.26 0.07 -21.76
C TYR A 174 -11.31 -0.52 -20.83
N ASN A 175 -12.50 0.08 -20.83
CA ASN A 175 -13.65 -0.42 -20.10
C ASN A 175 -14.45 -1.37 -20.99
N ASP A 176 -14.41 -2.67 -20.69
CA ASP A 176 -15.24 -3.69 -21.35
C ASP A 176 -16.37 -4.23 -20.48
N GLY A 177 -16.57 -3.65 -19.29
CA GLY A 177 -17.71 -3.92 -18.43
C GLY A 177 -18.91 -3.02 -18.72
N ASP A 178 -20.02 -3.33 -18.06
CA ASP A 178 -21.29 -2.60 -18.20
C ASP A 178 -21.40 -1.38 -17.26
N ALA A 179 -20.52 -1.29 -16.26
CA ALA A 179 -20.45 -0.16 -15.34
C ALA A 179 -19.25 0.76 -15.68
N PRO A 180 -19.33 2.07 -15.41
CA PRO A 180 -18.19 2.95 -15.56
C PRO A 180 -17.02 2.51 -14.69
N ILE A 181 -15.79 2.58 -15.22
CA ILE A 181 -14.59 2.51 -14.41
C ILE A 181 -14.40 3.86 -13.73
N VAL A 182 -14.25 3.84 -12.41
CA VAL A 182 -13.86 5.02 -11.63
C VAL A 182 -12.47 4.76 -11.05
N ALA A 183 -11.51 5.62 -11.37
CA ALA A 183 -10.12 5.45 -10.93
C ALA A 183 -9.53 6.75 -10.39
N ILE A 184 -8.76 6.66 -9.31
CA ILE A 184 -7.98 7.77 -8.76
C ILE A 184 -6.50 7.51 -9.05
N TYR A 185 -5.82 8.51 -9.60
CA TYR A 185 -4.40 8.49 -9.94
C TYR A 185 -3.67 9.47 -9.03
N VAL A 186 -2.58 9.02 -8.41
CA VAL A 186 -1.70 9.86 -7.61
C VAL A 186 -0.28 9.73 -8.16
N PHE A 187 0.30 10.87 -8.53
CA PHE A 187 1.65 10.98 -9.09
C PHE A 187 2.59 11.65 -8.09
N ASP A 188 3.78 11.08 -7.88
CA ASP A 188 4.84 11.66 -7.03
C ASP A 188 5.71 12.61 -7.87
N VAL A 189 5.33 13.87 -7.95
CA VAL A 189 5.99 14.88 -8.79
C VAL A 189 7.40 15.21 -8.33
N ASN A 190 7.70 15.04 -7.03
CA ASN A 190 9.03 15.25 -6.46
C ASN A 190 9.93 14.01 -6.55
N ASN A 191 9.48 12.95 -7.21
CA ASN A 191 10.29 11.76 -7.40
C ASN A 191 11.53 12.06 -8.26
N ASN A 192 12.66 11.41 -7.95
CA ASN A 192 13.90 11.55 -8.71
C ASN A 192 13.77 11.12 -10.19
N ALA A 193 12.77 10.31 -10.53
CA ALA A 193 12.45 9.96 -11.91
C ALA A 193 11.96 11.16 -12.73
N ASN A 194 11.39 12.18 -12.09
CA ASN A 194 10.99 13.42 -12.74
C ASN A 194 12.20 14.37 -12.88
N GLN A 195 12.85 14.33 -14.04
CA GLN A 195 14.00 15.19 -14.36
C GLN A 195 13.61 16.49 -15.08
N LEU A 196 12.30 16.79 -15.17
CA LEU A 196 11.78 17.99 -15.83
C LEU A 196 11.51 19.09 -14.79
N GLU A 197 10.37 19.76 -14.91
CA GLU A 197 9.85 20.68 -13.91
C GLU A 197 9.07 19.92 -12.82
N PRO A 198 8.91 20.50 -11.61
CA PRO A 198 8.12 19.91 -10.52
C PRO A 198 6.61 20.06 -10.79
N ARG A 199 6.17 19.55 -11.94
CA ARG A 199 4.77 19.44 -12.37
C ARG A 199 4.56 18.10 -13.07
N HIS A 200 3.37 17.53 -12.87
CA HIS A 200 2.94 16.36 -13.63
C HIS A 200 2.64 16.74 -15.08
N LYS A 201 3.18 15.97 -16.03
CA LYS A 201 2.95 16.08 -17.46
C LYS A 201 2.44 14.76 -18.02
N GLU A 202 1.41 14.86 -18.86
CA GLU A 202 0.92 13.75 -19.67
C GLU A 202 1.36 13.94 -21.12
N PHE A 203 2.01 12.93 -21.68
CA PHE A 203 2.40 12.88 -23.09
C PHE A 203 1.49 11.89 -23.81
N LEU A 204 0.56 12.42 -24.61
CA LEU A 204 -0.40 11.62 -25.37
C LEU A 204 0.25 11.05 -26.63
N LEU A 205 0.04 9.75 -26.90
CA LEU A 205 0.42 9.14 -28.18
C LEU A 205 -0.71 9.21 -29.23
N ALA A 206 -1.94 9.45 -28.78
CA ALA A 206 -3.09 9.56 -29.65
C ALA A 206 -4.11 10.55 -29.07
N GLY A 207 -4.98 11.07 -29.93
CA GLY A 207 -6.02 12.01 -29.57
C GLY A 207 -5.49 13.43 -29.37
N ASN A 208 -6.40 14.32 -29.03
CA ASN A 208 -6.12 15.73 -28.83
C ASN A 208 -7.23 16.31 -27.96
N TYR A 209 -6.88 17.22 -27.05
CA TYR A 209 -7.86 17.98 -26.32
C TYR A 209 -7.41 19.43 -26.19
N ARG A 210 -8.25 20.33 -26.70
CA ARG A 210 -8.08 21.78 -26.53
C ARG A 210 -8.93 22.24 -25.35
N SER A 211 -8.30 22.46 -24.20
CA SER A 211 -8.91 23.24 -23.12
C SER A 211 -8.51 24.70 -23.26
N SER A 212 -9.48 25.61 -23.20
CA SER A 212 -9.25 27.06 -23.14
C SER A 212 -8.57 27.52 -21.84
N GLN A 213 -8.39 26.63 -20.86
CA GLN A 213 -7.79 26.93 -19.56
C GLN A 213 -6.70 25.88 -19.22
N LEU A 214 -5.45 26.33 -19.30
CA LEU A 214 -4.20 25.74 -18.76
C LEU A 214 -3.67 24.40 -19.29
N HIS A 215 -4.49 23.48 -19.83
CA HIS A 215 -4.02 22.19 -20.34
C HIS A 215 -4.55 21.89 -21.75
N SER A 216 -3.94 22.52 -22.76
CA SER A 216 -4.02 22.03 -24.13
C SER A 216 -2.99 20.92 -24.29
N SER A 217 -3.42 19.68 -24.52
CA SER A 217 -2.51 18.56 -24.78
C SER A 217 -2.80 18.03 -26.17
N GLN A 218 -1.86 18.30 -27.08
CA GLN A 218 -1.80 17.66 -28.38
C GLN A 218 -0.96 16.39 -28.24
N ASN A 219 -1.27 15.33 -28.99
CA ASN A 219 -0.39 14.16 -29.02
C ASN A 219 1.00 14.52 -29.55
N ILE A 220 2.00 13.72 -29.19
CA ILE A 220 3.40 13.94 -29.56
C ILE A 220 3.61 13.98 -31.09
N PHE A 221 2.78 13.28 -31.87
CA PHE A 221 2.93 13.21 -33.32
C PHE A 221 2.54 14.51 -34.01
N SER A 222 1.69 15.33 -33.38
CA SER A 222 1.26 16.63 -33.90
C SER A 222 2.41 17.63 -34.11
N GLY A 223 3.51 17.48 -33.36
CA GLY A 223 4.69 18.34 -33.42
C GLY A 223 5.68 18.02 -34.54
N PHE A 224 5.55 16.88 -35.23
CA PHE A 224 6.47 16.49 -36.31
C PHE A 224 5.98 16.95 -37.69
N ASP A 225 6.92 17.09 -38.64
CA ASP A 225 6.58 17.29 -40.06
C ASP A 225 5.94 16.02 -40.63
N VAL A 226 4.84 16.19 -41.37
CA VAL A 226 4.07 15.07 -41.93
C VAL A 226 4.88 14.25 -42.94
N ARG A 227 5.77 14.89 -43.71
CA ARG A 227 6.60 14.18 -44.70
C ARG A 227 7.63 13.32 -43.97
N LEU A 228 8.25 13.86 -42.93
CA LEU A 228 9.21 13.11 -42.11
C LEU A 228 8.55 11.93 -41.39
N LEU A 229 7.35 12.10 -40.81
CA LEU A 229 6.60 10.99 -40.19
C LEU A 229 6.27 9.88 -41.19
N ARG A 230 5.85 10.26 -42.40
CA ARG A 230 5.57 9.30 -43.47
C ARG A 230 6.81 8.48 -43.82
N GLU A 231 7.95 9.15 -43.96
CA GLU A 231 9.21 8.50 -44.31
C GLU A 231 9.70 7.59 -43.17
N SER A 232 9.72 8.08 -41.93
CA SER A 232 10.23 7.35 -40.77
C SER A 232 9.39 6.11 -40.42
N LEU A 233 8.07 6.18 -40.61
CA LEU A 233 7.15 5.08 -40.28
C LEU A 233 6.77 4.23 -41.50
N GLY A 234 7.18 4.61 -42.72
CA GLY A 234 6.80 3.90 -43.94
C GLY A 234 5.30 3.92 -44.26
N ILE A 235 4.58 4.98 -43.85
CA ILE A 235 3.11 5.08 -43.96
C ILE A 235 2.67 6.13 -44.98
N SER A 236 1.43 6.05 -45.48
CA SER A 236 0.92 7.10 -46.38
C SER A 236 0.78 8.45 -45.66
N GLY A 237 0.85 9.55 -46.42
CA GLY A 237 0.65 10.91 -45.87
C GLY A 237 -0.71 11.08 -45.17
N LYS A 238 -1.75 10.40 -45.67
CA LYS A 238 -3.09 10.37 -45.03
C LYS A 238 -3.07 9.70 -43.66
N ILE A 239 -2.30 8.62 -43.49
CA ILE A 239 -2.17 7.95 -42.19
C ILE A 239 -1.33 8.81 -41.23
N ALA A 240 -0.24 9.41 -41.72
CA ALA A 240 0.57 10.33 -40.92
C ALA A 240 -0.26 11.52 -40.42
N GLN A 241 -1.09 12.14 -41.27
CA GLN A 241 -2.03 13.20 -40.86
C GLN A 241 -3.05 12.74 -39.82
N ARG A 242 -3.60 11.52 -39.96
CA ARG A 242 -4.50 10.94 -38.97
C ARG A 242 -3.83 10.72 -37.62
N LEU A 243 -2.58 10.27 -37.61
CA LEU A 243 -1.78 10.08 -36.39
C LEU A 243 -1.59 11.39 -35.61
N GLN A 244 -1.52 12.53 -36.31
CA GLN A 244 -1.40 13.84 -35.66
C GLN A 244 -2.68 14.31 -34.97
N SER A 245 -3.85 13.80 -35.34
CA SER A 245 -5.16 14.17 -34.76
C SER A 245 -5.37 15.68 -34.56
N LYS A 246 -4.93 16.51 -35.52
CA LYS A 246 -4.94 17.99 -35.38
C LYS A 246 -6.34 18.60 -35.32
N ASP A 247 -7.29 17.95 -35.99
CA ASP A 247 -8.70 18.35 -36.10
C ASP A 247 -9.63 17.55 -35.17
N ASP A 248 -9.04 16.78 -34.24
CA ASP A 248 -9.79 15.94 -33.30
C ASP A 248 -10.12 16.72 -32.02
N GLU A 249 -11.40 16.75 -31.65
CA GLU A 249 -11.91 17.34 -30.40
C GLU A 249 -12.57 16.29 -29.50
N ILE A 250 -12.43 14.99 -29.81
CA ILE A 250 -13.06 13.86 -29.10
C ILE A 250 -12.49 13.72 -27.68
N GLY A 251 -11.32 14.32 -27.41
CA GLY A 251 -10.62 14.26 -26.14
C GLY A 251 -9.72 13.04 -26.05
N ASP A 252 -9.47 12.59 -24.82
CA ASP A 252 -8.46 11.59 -24.51
C ASP A 252 -9.05 10.24 -24.01
N ILE A 253 -10.39 10.18 -23.94
CA ILE A 253 -11.20 8.97 -23.68
C ILE A 253 -12.23 8.84 -24.81
N ILE A 254 -12.05 7.87 -25.69
CA ILE A 254 -12.89 7.69 -26.87
C ILE A 254 -13.90 6.57 -26.68
N HIS A 255 -15.05 6.65 -27.36
CA HIS A 255 -15.99 5.53 -27.44
C HIS A 255 -15.54 4.54 -28.51
N VAL A 256 -15.51 3.25 -28.20
CA VAL A 256 -15.26 2.21 -29.18
C VAL A 256 -16.60 1.59 -29.60
N ASN A 257 -17.01 1.80 -30.85
CA ASN A 257 -18.32 1.37 -31.37
C ASN A 257 -18.56 -0.14 -31.26
N HIS A 258 -17.49 -0.92 -31.38
CA HIS A 258 -17.50 -2.37 -31.22
C HIS A 258 -16.50 -2.76 -30.15
N THR A 259 -16.70 -3.92 -29.50
CA THR A 259 -15.76 -4.40 -28.50
C THR A 259 -14.34 -4.42 -29.06
N LEU A 260 -13.42 -3.75 -28.37
CA LEU A 260 -12.02 -3.69 -28.77
C LEU A 260 -11.46 -5.13 -28.80
N LYS A 261 -10.91 -5.52 -29.95
CA LYS A 261 -10.37 -6.87 -30.18
C LYS A 261 -8.86 -6.85 -30.02
N PHE A 262 -8.35 -7.63 -29.09
CA PHE A 262 -6.93 -7.86 -28.82
C PHE A 262 -6.79 -9.24 -28.17
N LEU A 263 -5.56 -9.77 -28.12
CA LEU A 263 -5.30 -11.05 -27.46
C LEU A 263 -5.41 -10.86 -25.94
N LYS A 264 -6.36 -11.56 -25.31
CA LYS A 264 -6.62 -11.48 -23.87
C LYS A 264 -6.02 -12.68 -23.14
N PRO A 265 -5.62 -12.54 -21.87
CA PRO A 265 -5.26 -13.70 -21.05
C PRO A 265 -6.43 -14.67 -21.02
N ILE A 266 -6.18 -15.98 -21.22
CA ILE A 266 -7.21 -17.00 -21.03
C ILE A 266 -7.38 -17.19 -19.52
N PHE A 267 -8.54 -16.82 -18.98
CA PHE A 267 -8.90 -17.15 -17.61
C PHE A 267 -9.28 -18.62 -17.53
N THR A 268 -8.32 -19.50 -17.19
CA THR A 268 -8.68 -20.79 -16.61
C THR A 268 -9.24 -20.51 -15.21
N GLN A 269 -10.46 -20.96 -14.93
CA GLN A 269 -11.14 -20.91 -13.62
C GLN A 269 -10.36 -21.56 -12.45
N GLN A 270 -9.09 -21.91 -12.62
CA GLN A 270 -8.23 -22.58 -11.64
C GLN A 270 -7.43 -21.65 -10.73
N GLN A 271 -7.54 -20.32 -10.87
CA GLN A 271 -6.85 -19.35 -9.97
C GLN A 271 -7.77 -18.58 -9.02
N GLU A 272 -9.06 -18.91 -8.93
CA GLU A 272 -10.00 -18.36 -7.95
C GLU A 272 -10.45 -19.36 -6.87
N GLN A 273 -9.80 -20.52 -6.76
CA GLN A 273 -10.05 -21.51 -5.69
C GLN A 273 -8.74 -21.93 -5.00
N GLU A 274 -8.11 -21.00 -4.28
CA GLU A 274 -7.45 -21.36 -3.02
C GLU A 274 -8.41 -20.99 -1.88
N SER A 275 -9.56 -21.66 -1.84
CA SER A 275 -10.37 -21.74 -0.63
C SER A 275 -9.62 -22.64 0.35
N CYS A 276 -9.18 -22.11 1.49
CA CYS A 276 -8.80 -22.93 2.64
C CYS A 276 -9.94 -23.93 2.91
N PRO A 277 -9.69 -25.26 2.93
CA PRO A 277 -10.73 -26.21 3.24
C PRO A 277 -11.15 -26.00 4.71
N TYR A 278 -12.43 -25.71 4.90
CA TYR A 278 -13.08 -25.89 6.19
C TYR A 278 -12.98 -27.38 6.55
N THR A 279 -12.28 -27.71 7.64
CA THR A 279 -12.45 -29.02 8.28
C THR A 279 -13.81 -29.04 8.96
N GLU A 280 -14.75 -29.69 8.29
CA GLU A 280 -16.04 -30.08 8.83
C GLU A 280 -15.78 -31.17 9.89
N TYR A 281 -16.11 -30.90 11.14
CA TYR A 281 -16.13 -31.93 12.19
C TYR A 281 -17.34 -32.82 11.92
N GLU A 282 -17.14 -33.97 11.28
CA GLU A 282 -18.15 -35.03 11.26
C GLU A 282 -18.23 -35.68 12.65
N GLU A 283 -19.25 -35.31 13.42
CA GLU A 283 -19.71 -36.08 14.57
C GLU A 283 -20.28 -37.43 14.09
N GLY A 284 -19.44 -38.45 14.11
CA GLY A 284 -19.85 -39.85 14.05
C GLY A 284 -20.57 -40.27 15.32
N GLN A 285 -21.87 -40.53 15.18
CA GLN A 285 -22.82 -41.14 16.12
C GLN A 285 -22.21 -42.11 17.14
N SER A 286 -22.30 -41.77 18.43
CA SER A 286 -22.39 -42.75 19.52
C SER A 286 -23.76 -42.66 20.17
N GLN A 287 -24.55 -43.73 20.00
CA GLN A 287 -25.88 -43.90 20.57
C GLN A 287 -25.86 -43.76 22.10
N ALA A 288 -26.59 -42.77 22.62
CA ALA A 288 -27.09 -42.81 23.99
C ALA A 288 -28.48 -42.17 24.04
N ARG A 289 -29.40 -42.90 24.66
CA ARG A 289 -30.84 -42.79 24.63
C ARG A 289 -31.32 -41.66 25.55
N HIS A 290 -32.05 -40.67 25.03
CA HIS A 290 -32.82 -39.72 25.85
C HIS A 290 -34.03 -40.42 26.50
N PRO A 291 -34.42 -39.97 27.72
CA PRO A 291 -35.83 -39.77 28.02
C PRO A 291 -36.13 -38.27 28.19
N GLN A 292 -37.33 -37.92 27.74
CA GLN A 292 -37.96 -36.61 27.68
C GLN A 292 -38.26 -36.06 29.08
N GLU A 293 -38.31 -34.73 29.23
CA GLU A 293 -39.33 -34.11 30.06
C GLU A 293 -39.57 -32.64 29.67
N GLU A 294 -40.85 -32.27 29.74
CA GLU A 294 -41.52 -31.11 29.17
C GLU A 294 -41.40 -29.85 30.04
N GLN A 295 -41.53 -28.67 29.41
CA GLN A 295 -41.72 -27.39 30.10
C GLN A 295 -43.07 -27.32 30.81
N PRO A 296 -43.16 -26.56 31.93
CA PRO A 296 -44.20 -25.52 31.96
C PRO A 296 -43.81 -24.20 32.66
N GLN A 297 -44.56 -23.15 32.32
CA GLN A 297 -44.50 -21.78 32.86
C GLN A 297 -45.35 -21.57 34.13
N MET A 298 -44.80 -20.72 35.03
CA MET A 298 -45.37 -19.69 35.93
C MET A 298 -46.66 -19.95 36.77
N GLY A 299 -46.49 -19.82 38.09
CA GLY A 299 -47.55 -19.46 39.06
C GLY A 299 -47.03 -19.38 40.51
N GLN A 300 -47.01 -18.19 41.11
CA GLN A 300 -46.82 -17.94 42.57
C GLN A 300 -48.12 -18.25 43.35
N PRO A 301 -48.20 -18.04 44.69
CA PRO A 301 -47.35 -18.49 45.81
C PRO A 301 -48.23 -19.16 46.92
N GLN A 302 -47.67 -19.87 47.92
CA GLN A 302 -48.20 -19.89 49.31
C GLN A 302 -47.38 -20.75 50.30
N ALA A 303 -47.42 -20.30 51.55
CA ALA A 303 -46.64 -20.73 52.71
C ALA A 303 -47.09 -22.05 53.35
N LYS A 304 -46.19 -22.73 54.09
CA LYS A 304 -46.30 -22.98 55.56
C LYS A 304 -45.23 -23.95 56.12
N HIS A 305 -44.80 -23.61 57.34
CA HIS A 305 -44.27 -24.40 58.48
C HIS A 305 -43.09 -25.37 58.30
N TYR A 306 -41.92 -25.24 58.95
CA TYR A 306 -41.45 -25.04 60.36
C TYR A 306 -40.82 -26.32 60.95
N HIS A 307 -39.78 -26.08 61.77
CA HIS A 307 -38.92 -26.97 62.58
C HIS A 307 -37.60 -27.43 61.94
N GLY A 308 -36.42 -27.24 62.54
CA GLY A 308 -36.08 -26.62 63.82
C GLY A 308 -34.55 -26.46 64.00
N GLU A 309 -34.22 -25.48 64.85
CA GLU A 309 -33.09 -25.40 65.79
C GLU A 309 -31.64 -25.17 65.30
N GLN A 310 -31.24 -23.91 65.50
CA GLN A 310 -29.97 -23.28 65.93
C GLN A 310 -29.20 -24.03 67.05
N PRO A 311 -27.93 -23.68 67.43
CA PRO A 311 -27.34 -22.32 67.61
C PRO A 311 -25.96 -22.08 66.93
N GLN A 312 -25.64 -20.86 66.46
CA GLN A 312 -24.97 -19.73 67.18
C GLN A 312 -23.58 -20.10 67.73
N THR A 313 -22.48 -19.35 67.64
CA THR A 313 -22.20 -17.91 67.50
C THR A 313 -20.67 -17.80 67.33
N GLY A 314 -20.13 -16.82 66.62
CA GLY A 314 -19.50 -15.71 67.34
C GLY A 314 -18.44 -15.00 66.50
N GLN A 315 -18.54 -13.66 66.54
CA GLN A 315 -17.68 -12.67 65.90
C GLN A 315 -16.29 -12.62 66.54
N SER A 316 -15.29 -12.07 65.84
CA SER A 316 -14.47 -11.01 66.45
C SER A 316 -13.85 -10.09 65.40
N GLN A 317 -13.86 -8.79 65.73
CA GLN A 317 -13.23 -7.68 65.03
C GLN A 317 -11.94 -7.27 65.77
N ALA A 318 -11.12 -6.47 65.07
CA ALA A 318 -10.22 -5.42 65.58
C ALA A 318 -8.90 -5.91 66.22
N LYS A 319 -7.77 -5.18 66.30
CA LYS A 319 -7.20 -3.92 65.77
C LYS A 319 -5.77 -3.81 66.37
N HIS A 320 -4.91 -2.97 65.78
CA HIS A 320 -3.71 -2.31 66.39
C HIS A 320 -2.51 -3.23 66.76
N SER A 321 -1.22 -2.83 66.74
CA SER A 321 -0.48 -1.55 66.81
C SER A 321 1.02 -1.79 66.44
N GLN A 322 1.67 -0.90 65.66
CA GLN A 322 2.81 0.00 65.99
C GLN A 322 4.20 -0.56 66.40
N GLY A 323 5.24 0.09 65.83
CA GLY A 323 6.61 0.28 66.35
C GLY A 323 7.65 -0.75 65.89
N GLU A 324 8.93 -0.46 65.61
CA GLU A 324 9.75 0.75 65.47
C GLU A 324 11.12 0.29 64.88
N GLN A 325 12.02 1.24 64.62
CA GLN A 325 13.31 1.22 63.92
C GLN A 325 14.35 0.14 64.36
N THR A 326 15.39 -0.12 63.54
CA THR A 326 16.81 0.27 63.79
C THR A 326 17.72 -0.11 62.59
N GLN A 327 18.77 0.68 62.42
CA GLN A 327 19.80 0.75 61.39
C GLN A 327 20.94 -0.31 61.46
N THR A 328 21.73 -0.31 60.38
CA THR A 328 23.21 -0.41 60.27
C THR A 328 23.97 -1.74 60.31
N GLY A 329 24.92 -1.83 59.35
CA GLY A 329 26.09 -2.72 59.29
C GLY A 329 26.53 -2.88 57.83
N GLN A 330 27.44 -2.04 57.29
CA GLN A 330 28.90 -2.26 57.20
C GLN A 330 29.30 -3.55 56.44
N SER A 331 30.33 -3.64 55.58
CA SER A 331 31.33 -2.72 55.02
C SER A 331 32.27 -3.57 54.13
N GLN A 332 33.05 -2.90 53.26
CA GLN A 332 34.38 -3.29 52.74
C GLN A 332 34.46 -4.46 51.73
N ALA A 333 34.77 -4.24 50.45
CA ALA A 333 36.03 -3.78 49.82
C ALA A 333 37.06 -4.91 49.58
N LYS A 334 37.46 -5.10 48.30
CA LYS A 334 38.87 -5.17 47.85
C LYS A 334 39.01 -5.38 46.33
N HIS A 335 39.71 -4.42 45.72
CA HIS A 335 40.71 -4.50 44.62
C HIS A 335 41.43 -5.88 44.46
N LEU A 336 41.98 -6.34 43.32
CA LEU A 336 42.90 -5.74 42.31
C LEU A 336 43.21 -6.82 41.21
N HIS A 337 43.62 -6.37 40.01
CA HIS A 337 44.48 -6.99 38.95
C HIS A 337 44.33 -8.49 38.56
N GLY A 338 44.34 -8.91 37.28
CA GLY A 338 45.19 -8.51 36.15
C GLY A 338 46.15 -9.67 35.82
N GLY A 339 46.03 -10.31 34.65
CA GLY A 339 46.97 -11.33 34.17
C GLY A 339 46.41 -12.22 33.05
N GLN A 340 47.13 -12.29 31.92
CA GLN A 340 46.89 -13.15 30.74
C GLN A 340 46.91 -14.66 31.08
N PRO A 341 46.49 -15.55 30.16
CA PRO A 341 47.52 -16.25 29.35
C PRO A 341 47.11 -16.63 27.91
N GLU A 342 48.05 -17.34 27.29
CA GLU A 342 48.38 -17.67 25.90
C GLU A 342 47.43 -18.59 25.08
N GLU A 343 47.77 -18.68 23.79
CA GLU A 343 47.21 -19.49 22.70
C GLU A 343 47.29 -21.02 22.90
N GLY A 344 46.33 -21.76 22.33
CA GLY A 344 46.47 -23.22 22.12
C GLY A 344 45.21 -23.95 21.64
N ARG A 345 45.10 -24.14 20.32
CA ARG A 345 44.39 -25.18 19.53
C ARG A 345 43.41 -26.18 20.22
N GLY A 346 42.20 -26.22 19.66
CA GLY A 346 41.53 -27.44 19.15
C GLY A 346 40.68 -28.27 20.12
N GLY A 347 39.37 -28.35 19.87
CA GLY A 347 38.49 -29.35 20.50
C GLY A 347 37.00 -29.12 20.21
N GLN A 348 36.34 -30.14 19.67
CA GLN A 348 34.90 -30.21 19.37
C GLN A 348 34.06 -30.42 20.65
N SER A 349 32.84 -29.85 20.69
CA SER A 349 31.70 -30.35 21.49
C SER A 349 30.43 -29.63 21.00
N GLN A 350 29.57 -30.31 20.22
CA GLN A 350 28.39 -31.06 20.68
C GLN A 350 27.24 -30.13 21.12
N GLU A 351 26.35 -29.81 20.16
CA GLU A 351 24.98 -29.37 20.43
C GLU A 351 24.13 -30.61 20.71
N GLU A 352 23.60 -30.70 21.93
CA GLU A 352 22.62 -31.71 22.33
C GLU A 352 21.27 -31.43 21.66
N GLN A 353 20.85 -32.41 20.87
CA GLN A 353 19.50 -32.60 20.36
C GLN A 353 18.60 -33.12 21.48
N SER A 354 17.45 -32.48 21.70
CA SER A 354 16.32 -33.11 22.38
C SER A 354 15.22 -33.43 21.36
N GLU A 355 15.06 -34.73 21.11
CA GLU A 355 14.05 -35.37 20.26
C GLU A 355 12.62 -35.12 20.74
N ALA A 356 11.71 -34.89 19.78
CA ALA A 356 10.32 -35.29 19.90
C ALA A 356 9.90 -35.98 18.59
N GLY A 357 9.67 -37.28 18.67
CA GLY A 357 9.17 -38.15 17.60
C GLY A 357 7.66 -37.99 17.31
N PRO A 358 7.10 -38.81 16.40
CA PRO A 358 6.29 -38.30 15.29
C PRO A 358 4.79 -38.58 15.41
N TYR A 359 3.97 -37.72 14.78
CA TYR A 359 2.63 -38.07 14.30
C TYR A 359 2.49 -37.73 12.79
N PRO A 360 1.69 -38.48 12.02
CA PRO A 360 1.93 -38.71 10.59
C PRO A 360 1.07 -37.84 9.66
N GLY A 361 1.58 -37.65 8.43
CA GLY A 361 0.74 -37.57 7.24
C GLY A 361 0.60 -36.19 6.59
N CYS A 362 1.50 -35.86 5.67
CA CYS A 362 1.21 -35.42 4.29
C CYS A 362 2.53 -35.11 3.56
N ARG A 363 2.98 -36.04 2.71
CA ARG A 363 4.07 -35.83 1.74
C ARG A 363 3.49 -35.20 0.47
N PRO A 364 4.10 -34.16 -0.12
CA PRO A 364 3.78 -33.78 -1.48
C PRO A 364 4.40 -34.77 -2.46
N HIS A 365 3.55 -35.40 -3.29
CA HIS A 365 3.99 -36.20 -4.42
C HIS A 365 4.69 -35.30 -5.44
N ALA A 366 5.98 -35.53 -5.63
CA ALA A 366 6.72 -35.05 -6.79
C ALA A 366 6.22 -35.79 -8.04
N GLY A 367 5.41 -35.10 -8.84
CA GLY A 367 5.09 -35.51 -10.21
C GLY A 367 6.23 -35.07 -11.13
N GLN A 368 7.14 -35.99 -11.44
CA GLN A 368 8.07 -35.85 -12.56
C GLN A 368 7.28 -35.69 -13.86
N SER A 369 7.41 -34.53 -14.51
CA SER A 369 7.18 -34.43 -15.96
C SER A 369 8.52 -34.12 -16.62
N HIS A 370 9.19 -35.19 -17.04
CA HIS A 370 10.27 -35.09 -18.02
C HIS A 370 9.65 -34.66 -19.35
N ALA A 371 9.80 -33.38 -19.71
CA ALA A 371 9.75 -32.93 -21.08
C ALA A 371 11.15 -32.47 -21.44
N SER A 372 11.81 -33.24 -22.30
CA SER A 372 13.16 -33.04 -22.82
C SER A 372 13.37 -31.62 -23.34
N GLU A 373 14.25 -30.87 -22.67
CA GLU A 373 14.88 -29.66 -23.20
C GLU A 373 15.83 -30.05 -24.33
N SER A 374 15.47 -29.70 -25.56
CA SER A 374 16.43 -29.55 -26.64
C SER A 374 16.99 -28.12 -26.62
N THR A 375 18.22 -28.03 -26.16
CA THR A 375 19.12 -26.89 -26.21
C THR A 375 19.22 -26.31 -27.62
N TYR A 376 18.89 -25.03 -27.83
CA TYR A 376 19.56 -24.12 -28.77
C TYR A 376 19.22 -22.65 -28.47
N GLY A 377 20.22 -21.87 -28.02
CA GLY A 377 20.39 -20.49 -28.50
C GLY A 377 19.95 -19.31 -27.60
N GLY A 378 20.57 -19.19 -26.43
CA GLY A 378 20.96 -17.95 -25.73
C GLY A 378 20.23 -16.62 -25.96
N TRP A 379 19.47 -16.21 -24.93
CA TRP A 379 19.42 -14.83 -24.43
C TRP A 379 19.49 -14.89 -22.90
N ASN A 380 20.37 -14.11 -22.29
CA ASN A 380 20.73 -14.22 -20.87
C ASN A 380 19.59 -13.75 -19.94
N GLY A 381 19.30 -14.55 -18.91
CA GLY A 381 18.20 -14.41 -17.94
C GLY A 381 18.27 -13.23 -16.95
N LEU A 382 18.40 -12.01 -17.46
CA LEU A 382 18.09 -10.77 -16.73
C LEU A 382 16.92 -10.00 -17.37
N GLU A 383 16.68 -10.16 -18.68
CA GLU A 383 15.57 -9.50 -19.39
C GLU A 383 14.19 -10.14 -19.12
N GLU A 384 14.14 -11.45 -18.82
CA GLU A 384 12.89 -12.14 -18.48
C GLU A 384 12.26 -11.62 -17.17
N ASN A 385 13.05 -11.01 -16.26
CA ASN A 385 12.53 -10.50 -14.99
C ASN A 385 11.95 -9.08 -15.07
N PHE A 386 12.43 -8.23 -15.97
CA PHE A 386 11.95 -6.85 -16.10
C PHE A 386 10.63 -6.78 -16.89
N CYS A 387 10.55 -7.53 -18.00
CA CYS A 387 9.39 -7.51 -18.89
C CYS A 387 8.15 -8.22 -18.31
N ASP A 388 8.35 -9.12 -17.34
CA ASP A 388 7.28 -9.88 -16.69
C ASP A 388 6.92 -9.40 -15.28
N HIS A 389 7.34 -8.17 -14.90
CA HIS A 389 6.92 -7.57 -13.65
C HIS A 389 5.39 -7.59 -13.49
N LYS A 390 4.92 -7.99 -12.29
CA LYS A 390 3.53 -7.79 -11.88
C LYS A 390 3.29 -6.29 -11.71
N LEU A 391 2.27 -5.74 -12.39
CA LEU A 391 1.99 -4.29 -12.40
C LEU A 391 0.64 -3.94 -11.78
N THR A 392 -0.13 -4.95 -11.38
CA THR A 392 -1.40 -4.81 -10.68
C THR A 392 -1.43 -5.66 -9.42
N ALA A 393 -2.05 -5.16 -8.36
CA ALA A 393 -2.30 -5.91 -7.15
C ALA A 393 -3.62 -5.47 -6.49
N ASN A 394 -4.50 -6.42 -6.17
CA ASN A 394 -5.73 -6.11 -5.46
C ASN A 394 -5.46 -5.89 -3.97
N ILE A 395 -5.80 -4.70 -3.45
CA ILE A 395 -5.60 -4.31 -2.05
C ILE A 395 -6.90 -4.39 -1.22
N ASP A 396 -8.05 -4.62 -1.86
CA ASP A 396 -9.35 -4.71 -1.18
C ASP A 396 -9.65 -6.11 -0.64
N ASP A 397 -8.86 -7.13 -1.00
CA ASP A 397 -9.00 -8.50 -0.50
C ASP A 397 -8.84 -8.55 1.04
N PRO A 398 -9.91 -8.86 1.79
CA PRO A 398 -9.85 -8.90 3.25
C PRO A 398 -8.92 -10.00 3.79
N SER A 399 -8.69 -11.07 3.03
CA SER A 399 -7.77 -12.15 3.43
C SER A 399 -6.31 -11.70 3.50
N ARG A 400 -6.00 -10.59 2.82
CA ARG A 400 -4.67 -9.96 2.79
C ARG A 400 -4.51 -8.87 3.85
N ALA A 401 -5.51 -8.63 4.69
CA ALA A 401 -5.43 -7.63 5.75
C ALA A 401 -4.33 -8.01 6.76
N GLU A 402 -3.36 -7.12 6.93
CA GLU A 402 -2.26 -7.31 7.88
C GLU A 402 -2.70 -7.02 9.31
N ILE A 403 -3.63 -6.07 9.46
CA ILE A 403 -4.25 -5.74 10.75
C ILE A 403 -5.74 -5.98 10.63
N TYR A 404 -6.28 -6.76 11.55
CA TYR A 404 -7.70 -7.07 11.64
C TYR A 404 -8.18 -7.01 13.10
N ASN A 405 -9.29 -6.32 13.32
CA ASN A 405 -10.05 -6.36 14.56
C ASN A 405 -11.53 -6.56 14.21
N PRO A 406 -12.16 -7.67 14.63
CA PRO A 406 -13.53 -8.03 14.23
C PRO A 406 -14.59 -7.03 14.70
N ARG A 407 -14.26 -6.12 15.62
CA ARG A 407 -15.17 -5.08 16.12
C ARG A 407 -14.81 -3.67 15.65
N ALA A 408 -13.74 -3.52 14.87
CA ALA A 408 -13.23 -2.20 14.49
C ALA A 408 -12.91 -2.06 13.00
N GLY A 409 -12.35 -3.07 12.34
CA GLY A 409 -12.02 -2.98 10.92
C GLY A 409 -10.74 -3.68 10.50
N THR A 410 -10.26 -3.32 9.30
CA THR A 410 -9.03 -3.84 8.68
C THR A 410 -8.11 -2.73 8.16
N ILE A 411 -6.81 -3.04 8.13
CA ILE A 411 -5.78 -2.28 7.41
C ILE A 411 -4.98 -3.26 6.55
N THR A 412 -4.85 -2.95 5.25
CA THR A 412 -4.03 -3.68 4.30
C THR A 412 -2.96 -2.74 3.76
N HIS A 413 -1.69 -3.11 3.91
CA HIS A 413 -0.57 -2.36 3.35
C HIS A 413 -0.11 -2.98 2.03
N LEU A 414 0.17 -2.14 1.03
CA LEU A 414 0.77 -2.55 -0.22
C LEU A 414 2.09 -1.81 -0.39
N ASN A 415 3.19 -2.56 -0.22
CA ASN A 415 4.56 -2.05 -0.16
C ASN A 415 5.46 -2.86 -1.11
N SER A 416 6.76 -2.58 -1.15
CA SER A 416 7.67 -3.27 -2.08
C SER A 416 7.91 -4.74 -1.75
N GLN A 417 7.57 -5.22 -0.57
CA GLN A 417 7.70 -6.63 -0.20
C GLN A 417 6.57 -7.46 -0.82
N THR A 418 5.34 -6.93 -0.81
CA THR A 418 4.15 -7.60 -1.35
C THR A 418 3.88 -7.24 -2.82
N PHE A 419 4.47 -6.15 -3.31
CA PHE A 419 4.34 -5.69 -4.69
C PHE A 419 5.67 -5.06 -5.19
N PRO A 420 6.63 -5.88 -5.67
CA PRO A 420 8.02 -5.47 -5.90
C PRO A 420 8.25 -4.28 -6.82
N ILE A 421 7.35 -4.03 -7.78
CA ILE A 421 7.44 -2.87 -8.67
C ILE A 421 7.43 -1.53 -7.92
N LEU A 422 6.92 -1.52 -6.68
CA LEU A 422 6.93 -0.34 -5.82
C LEU A 422 8.35 0.09 -5.41
N ASN A 423 9.37 -0.77 -5.51
CA ASN A 423 10.78 -0.34 -5.39
C ASN A 423 11.19 0.64 -6.49
N ILE A 424 10.62 0.50 -7.70
CA ILE A 424 10.86 1.41 -8.83
C ILE A 424 10.02 2.67 -8.67
N VAL A 425 8.72 2.51 -8.42
CA VAL A 425 7.77 3.64 -8.30
C VAL A 425 8.04 4.49 -7.05
N GLN A 426 8.66 3.91 -6.01
CA GLN A 426 8.97 4.54 -4.73
C GLN A 426 7.75 5.07 -3.96
N MET A 427 6.59 4.48 -4.18
CA MET A 427 5.33 4.80 -3.50
C MET A 427 4.70 3.55 -2.90
N SER A 428 3.83 3.70 -1.90
CA SER A 428 3.03 2.62 -1.33
C SER A 428 1.56 3.02 -1.25
N ALA A 429 0.69 2.04 -0.96
CA ALA A 429 -0.72 2.29 -0.71
C ALA A 429 -1.16 1.59 0.59
N THR A 430 -2.17 2.15 1.26
CA THR A 430 -2.79 1.56 2.44
C THR A 430 -4.30 1.62 2.31
N ARG A 431 -4.96 0.47 2.36
CA ARG A 431 -6.41 0.35 2.31
C ARG A 431 -6.94 0.19 3.73
N VAL A 432 -7.93 1.01 4.10
CA VAL A 432 -8.52 0.96 5.45
C VAL A 432 -10.03 0.83 5.37
N HIS A 433 -10.58 -0.13 6.11
CA HIS A 433 -12.01 -0.29 6.31
C HIS A 433 -12.30 -0.23 7.81
N LEU A 434 -13.01 0.81 8.25
CA LEU A 434 -13.44 0.97 9.63
C LEU A 434 -14.94 0.70 9.75
N TYR A 435 -15.30 -0.08 10.77
CA TYR A 435 -16.68 -0.27 11.16
C TYR A 435 -17.23 0.97 11.88
N GLN A 436 -18.51 0.92 12.19
CA GLN A 436 -19.22 1.99 12.88
C GLN A 436 -18.47 2.45 14.14
N ASN A 437 -18.24 3.77 14.24
CA ASN A 437 -17.61 4.42 15.39
C ASN A 437 -16.19 3.93 15.74
N ALA A 438 -15.58 3.09 14.90
CA ALA A 438 -14.23 2.60 15.11
C ALA A 438 -13.18 3.70 14.94
N ILE A 439 -12.04 3.54 15.60
CA ILE A 439 -10.99 4.55 15.67
C ILE A 439 -9.69 3.94 15.15
N ILE A 440 -8.93 4.69 14.36
CA ILE A 440 -7.52 4.36 14.09
C ILE A 440 -6.71 4.87 15.26
N SER A 441 -5.82 4.04 15.80
CA SER A 441 -4.86 4.47 16.82
C SER A 441 -4.15 5.74 16.35
N PRO A 442 -4.15 6.82 17.15
CA PRO A 442 -3.49 8.06 16.75
C PRO A 442 -2.05 7.76 16.35
N LEU A 443 -1.60 8.30 15.22
CA LEU A 443 -0.33 7.92 14.61
C LEU A 443 0.30 9.08 13.86
N TRP A 444 1.59 8.97 13.52
CA TRP A 444 2.21 9.77 12.48
C TRP A 444 2.90 8.88 11.43
N ASN A 445 3.02 9.38 10.21
CA ASN A 445 3.82 8.74 9.16
C ASN A 445 5.29 9.13 9.35
N ILE A 446 6.18 8.15 9.51
CA ILE A 446 7.59 8.37 9.87
C ILE A 446 8.42 8.85 8.67
N ASN A 447 8.19 8.28 7.48
CA ASN A 447 9.08 8.41 6.32
C ASN A 447 8.35 8.69 5.00
N ALA A 448 7.09 9.16 5.06
CA ALA A 448 6.27 9.46 3.90
C ALA A 448 5.21 10.53 4.19
N HIS A 449 4.83 11.29 3.16
CA HIS A 449 3.56 12.01 3.14
C HIS A 449 2.43 11.04 2.80
N SER A 450 1.19 11.40 3.15
CA SER A 450 0.00 10.58 2.88
C SER A 450 -1.06 11.40 2.14
N VAL A 451 -1.61 10.81 1.07
CA VAL A 451 -2.74 11.33 0.30
C VAL A 451 -3.93 10.43 0.61
N MET A 452 -4.82 10.87 1.50
CA MET A 452 -5.99 10.10 1.93
C MET A 452 -7.19 10.45 1.04
N TYR A 453 -7.76 9.46 0.35
CA TYR A 453 -8.94 9.62 -0.50
C TYR A 453 -10.12 8.81 0.05
N MET A 454 -11.24 9.49 0.29
CA MET A 454 -12.46 8.88 0.83
C MET A 454 -13.28 8.16 -0.25
N ILE A 455 -13.61 6.89 0.00
CA ILE A 455 -14.36 6.04 -0.93
C ILE A 455 -15.81 5.87 -0.48
N GLN A 456 -16.03 5.52 0.79
CA GLN A 456 -17.37 5.26 1.34
C GLN A 456 -17.45 5.71 2.79
N GLY A 457 -18.65 6.11 3.21
CA GLY A 457 -18.96 6.49 4.59
C GLY A 457 -18.34 7.82 5.00
N HIS A 458 -18.37 8.12 6.29
CA HIS A 458 -17.87 9.38 6.83
C HIS A 458 -16.85 9.15 7.94
N ILE A 459 -15.85 10.03 8.00
CA ILE A 459 -14.79 9.94 9.01
C ILE A 459 -14.45 11.32 9.55
N LEU A 460 -14.43 11.43 10.88
CA LEU A 460 -13.90 12.61 11.55
C LEU A 460 -12.38 12.46 11.62
N VAL A 461 -11.66 13.47 11.12
CA VAL A 461 -10.19 13.49 11.13
C VAL A 461 -9.71 14.73 11.86
N GLN A 462 -8.71 14.53 12.71
CA GLN A 462 -7.92 15.59 13.32
C GLN A 462 -6.45 15.43 12.93
N VAL A 463 -5.82 16.52 12.52
CA VAL A 463 -4.39 16.55 12.17
C VAL A 463 -3.69 17.62 13.00
N VAL A 464 -2.60 17.24 13.67
CA VAL A 464 -1.81 18.09 14.55
C VAL A 464 -0.39 18.22 13.98
N ASN A 465 0.13 19.45 13.94
CA ASN A 465 1.49 19.73 13.48
C ASN A 465 2.52 19.61 14.62
N ASP A 466 3.78 19.85 14.30
CA ASP A 466 4.93 19.85 15.21
C ASP A 466 4.85 20.90 16.34
N HIS A 467 4.04 21.94 16.17
CA HIS A 467 3.76 22.95 17.19
C HIS A 467 2.62 22.54 18.15
N GLY A 468 2.07 21.32 18.00
CA GLY A 468 0.92 20.86 18.78
C GLY A 468 -0.40 21.54 18.41
N ARG A 469 -0.45 22.28 17.29
CA ARG A 469 -1.66 22.96 16.83
C ARG A 469 -2.51 22.00 16.01
N ASN A 470 -3.82 22.00 16.27
CA ASN A 470 -4.78 21.32 15.44
C ASN A 470 -4.99 22.08 14.13
N VAL A 471 -4.36 21.61 13.06
CA VAL A 471 -4.33 22.24 11.73
C VAL A 471 -5.45 21.73 10.83
N PHE A 472 -6.10 20.62 11.18
CA PHE A 472 -7.30 20.13 10.51
C PHE A 472 -8.23 19.50 11.52
N ASN A 473 -9.48 19.94 11.57
CA ASN A 473 -10.52 19.30 12.35
C ASN A 473 -11.81 19.30 11.53
N GLY A 474 -12.16 18.16 10.95
CA GLY A 474 -13.27 18.12 10.01
C GLY A 474 -13.77 16.72 9.70
N LEU A 475 -15.02 16.68 9.22
CA LEU A 475 -15.62 15.49 8.68
C LEU A 475 -15.25 15.36 7.20
N LEU A 476 -14.73 14.20 6.80
CA LEU A 476 -14.49 13.85 5.40
C LEU A 476 -15.61 12.95 4.87
N SER A 477 -16.08 13.28 3.67
CA SER A 477 -17.11 12.59 2.90
C SER A 477 -16.52 11.90 1.65
N PRO A 478 -17.23 10.94 1.02
CA PRO A 478 -16.78 10.28 -0.20
C PRO A 478 -16.42 11.27 -1.31
N GLY A 479 -15.32 10.99 -2.03
CA GLY A 479 -14.79 11.86 -3.09
C GLY A 479 -13.89 13.00 -2.60
N GLN A 480 -13.83 13.26 -1.30
CA GLN A 480 -12.88 14.22 -0.73
C GLN A 480 -11.50 13.60 -0.50
N LEU A 481 -10.50 14.45 -0.57
CA LEU A 481 -9.10 14.12 -0.37
C LEU A 481 -8.50 14.98 0.74
N LEU A 482 -7.69 14.38 1.61
CA LEU A 482 -6.92 15.10 2.63
C LEU A 482 -5.43 14.75 2.50
N ILE A 483 -4.60 15.79 2.42
CA ILE A 483 -3.15 15.66 2.51
C ILE A 483 -2.74 15.63 3.97
N ILE A 484 -1.92 14.64 4.34
CA ILE A 484 -1.35 14.50 5.68
C ILE A 484 0.18 14.49 5.51
N PRO A 485 0.87 15.59 5.86
CA PRO A 485 2.33 15.64 5.76
C PRO A 485 3.01 14.61 6.67
N GLN A 486 4.25 14.25 6.33
CA GLN A 486 5.10 13.41 7.16
C GLN A 486 5.23 14.02 8.56
N ASN A 487 5.28 13.17 9.60
CA ASN A 487 5.38 13.52 11.01
C ASN A 487 4.20 14.29 11.64
N TYR A 488 3.18 14.69 10.87
CA TYR A 488 1.96 15.22 11.47
C TYR A 488 1.19 14.08 12.14
N VAL A 489 0.70 14.35 13.36
CA VAL A 489 -0.08 13.38 14.12
C VAL A 489 -1.52 13.42 13.62
N VAL A 490 -2.08 12.26 13.31
CA VAL A 490 -3.45 12.11 12.83
C VAL A 490 -4.26 11.19 13.73
N LEU A 491 -5.48 11.63 14.06
CA LEU A 491 -6.51 10.85 14.71
C LEU A 491 -7.71 10.73 13.78
N LYS A 492 -8.25 9.53 13.63
CA LYS A 492 -9.35 9.25 12.71
C LYS A 492 -10.42 8.41 13.39
N LYS A 493 -11.67 8.81 13.28
CA LYS A 493 -12.82 8.09 13.83
C LYS A 493 -13.94 7.99 12.80
N ALA A 494 -14.33 6.77 12.47
CA ALA A 494 -15.47 6.52 11.59
C ALA A 494 -16.76 7.01 12.24
N GLN A 495 -17.71 7.46 11.42
CA GLN A 495 -19.06 7.79 11.87
C GLN A 495 -19.93 6.52 11.97
N ARG A 496 -21.26 6.72 12.10
CA ARG A 496 -22.22 5.63 12.28
C ARG A 496 -22.30 4.68 11.07
N ASP A 497 -22.03 5.19 9.89
CA ASP A 497 -22.04 4.47 8.61
C ASP A 497 -20.70 3.77 8.28
N GLY A 498 -19.75 3.77 9.22
CA GLY A 498 -18.40 3.26 8.99
C GLY A 498 -17.61 4.13 8.01
N SER A 499 -16.44 3.65 7.58
CA SER A 499 -15.70 4.32 6.50
C SER A 499 -14.78 3.37 5.74
N LYS A 500 -14.62 3.63 4.43
CA LYS A 500 -13.62 3.01 3.58
C LYS A 500 -12.84 4.10 2.87
N TYR A 501 -11.52 4.02 2.94
CA TYR A 501 -10.64 4.95 2.27
C TYR A 501 -9.34 4.24 1.85
N ILE A 502 -8.60 4.91 0.97
CA ILE A 502 -7.26 4.53 0.56
C ILE A 502 -6.30 5.69 0.84
N GLU A 503 -5.08 5.35 1.23
CA GLU A 503 -3.99 6.30 1.37
C GLU A 503 -2.85 5.95 0.41
N PHE A 504 -2.39 6.92 -0.37
CA PHE A 504 -1.16 6.80 -1.16
C PHE A 504 -0.03 7.46 -0.40
N LYS A 505 1.14 6.82 -0.32
CA LYS A 505 2.27 7.31 0.45
C LYS A 505 3.51 7.43 -0.42
N THR A 506 4.27 8.51 -0.23
CA THR A 506 5.45 8.88 -1.05
C THR A 506 6.72 8.09 -0.70
N ASN A 507 6.54 6.84 -0.27
CA ASN A 507 7.63 5.91 0.04
C ASN A 507 7.15 4.47 -0.15
N ALA A 508 7.93 3.65 -0.85
CA ALA A 508 7.62 2.23 -1.12
C ALA A 508 7.42 1.39 0.14
N ASN A 509 8.12 1.74 1.23
CA ASN A 509 8.07 1.05 2.52
C ASN A 509 7.71 2.06 3.61
N SER A 510 6.57 2.71 3.42
CA SER A 510 6.04 3.69 4.38
C SER A 510 5.85 3.06 5.76
N MET A 511 6.35 3.73 6.80
CA MET A 511 6.21 3.32 8.20
C MET A 511 5.36 4.31 8.97
N VAL A 512 4.58 3.80 9.92
CA VAL A 512 3.79 4.61 10.86
C VAL A 512 4.23 4.32 12.28
N SER A 513 4.11 5.31 13.17
CA SER A 513 4.25 5.11 14.61
C SER A 513 2.91 5.33 15.28
N HIS A 514 2.40 4.30 15.96
CA HIS A 514 1.16 4.40 16.73
C HIS A 514 1.45 4.97 18.13
N ILE A 515 0.59 5.88 18.58
CA ILE A 515 0.69 6.52 19.90
C ILE A 515 0.14 5.60 21.00
N ALA A 516 -0.97 4.91 20.73
CA ALA A 516 -1.63 4.02 21.68
C ALA A 516 -1.84 2.62 21.11
N GLY A 517 -2.13 1.66 21.98
CA GLY A 517 -2.41 0.26 21.63
C GLY A 517 -1.17 -0.63 21.63
N LYS A 518 -1.33 -1.85 21.11
CA LYS A 518 -0.24 -2.82 20.95
C LYS A 518 0.88 -2.22 20.10
N ASN A 519 2.13 -2.41 20.52
CA ASN A 519 3.34 -1.92 19.83
C ASN A 519 3.39 -0.38 19.64
N SER A 520 2.72 0.38 20.50
CA SER A 520 2.70 1.85 20.45
C SER A 520 3.87 2.49 21.20
N ILE A 521 4.11 3.78 20.95
CA ILE A 521 5.16 4.55 21.63
C ILE A 521 4.89 4.66 23.14
N LEU A 522 3.64 4.86 23.57
CA LEU A 522 3.29 4.85 25.00
C LEU A 522 3.49 3.44 25.58
N GLY A 523 3.20 2.39 24.80
CA GLY A 523 3.55 1.00 25.12
C GLY A 523 5.04 0.76 25.34
N ALA A 524 5.91 1.47 24.62
CA ALA A 524 7.36 1.31 24.68
C ALA A 524 8.02 2.09 25.84
N LEU A 525 7.41 3.17 26.33
CA LEU A 525 7.98 4.00 27.40
C LEU A 525 7.87 3.34 28.79
N PRO A 526 8.88 3.49 29.68
CA PRO A 526 8.74 3.10 31.08
C PRO A 526 7.57 3.83 31.74
N VAL A 527 6.83 3.14 32.61
CA VAL A 527 5.66 3.72 33.31
C VAL A 527 6.04 4.98 34.08
N ASP A 528 7.20 4.98 34.74
CA ASP A 528 7.62 6.11 35.57
C ASP A 528 8.08 7.32 34.72
N VAL A 529 8.50 7.09 33.46
CA VAL A 529 8.73 8.18 32.49
C VAL A 529 7.41 8.83 32.10
N ILE A 530 6.37 8.03 31.81
CA ILE A 530 5.02 8.55 31.52
C ILE A 530 4.46 9.30 32.72
N ALA A 531 4.52 8.69 33.91
CA ALA A 531 4.01 9.30 35.15
C ALA A 531 4.65 10.67 35.41
N SER A 532 5.98 10.75 35.28
CA SER A 532 6.72 12.00 35.49
C SER A 532 6.46 13.02 34.38
N ALA A 533 6.38 12.59 33.12
CA ALA A 533 6.21 13.49 31.98
C ALA A 533 4.82 14.16 31.93
N TYR A 534 3.78 13.45 32.39
CA TYR A 534 2.41 13.95 32.39
C TYR A 534 1.93 14.41 33.77
N ASP A 535 2.78 14.35 34.80
CA ASP A 535 2.43 14.65 36.20
C ASP A 535 1.17 13.87 36.68
N ILE A 536 1.19 12.56 36.46
CA ILE A 536 0.10 11.66 36.81
C ILE A 536 0.60 10.53 37.72
N SER A 537 -0.31 9.91 38.47
CA SER A 537 0.04 8.76 39.29
C SER A 537 0.55 7.59 38.44
N ARG A 538 1.35 6.73 39.05
CA ARG A 538 1.82 5.49 38.40
C ARG A 538 0.65 4.60 37.93
N THR A 539 -0.48 4.64 38.63
CA THR A 539 -1.70 3.90 38.27
C THR A 539 -2.35 4.48 37.02
N GLU A 540 -2.45 5.80 36.91
CA GLU A 540 -2.96 6.47 35.70
C GLU A 540 -2.03 6.27 34.51
N ALA A 541 -0.70 6.34 34.71
CA ALA A 541 0.28 6.05 33.67
C ALA A 541 0.16 4.60 33.16
N ARG A 542 -0.06 3.62 34.06
CA ARG A 542 -0.39 2.24 33.68
C ARG A 542 -1.69 2.18 32.89
N SER A 543 -2.72 2.90 33.30
CA SER A 543 -3.99 2.94 32.58
C SER A 543 -3.82 3.51 31.17
N LEU A 544 -3.11 4.63 31.01
CA LEU A 544 -2.79 5.24 29.72
C LEU A 544 -2.04 4.27 28.79
N LYS A 545 -1.10 3.51 29.35
CA LYS A 545 -0.28 2.54 28.63
C LYS A 545 -1.05 1.28 28.23
N PHE A 546 -1.88 0.75 29.13
CA PHE A 546 -2.41 -0.62 29.02
C PHE A 546 -3.91 -0.72 28.70
N ASN A 547 -4.70 0.36 28.79
CA ASN A 547 -6.16 0.32 28.52
C ASN A 547 -6.53 -0.17 27.11
N ARG A 548 -5.60 -0.17 26.16
CA ARG A 548 -5.79 -0.59 24.76
C ARG A 548 -4.72 -1.62 24.32
N GLU A 549 -3.98 -2.23 25.23
CA GLU A 549 -2.76 -3.00 24.91
C GLU A 549 -2.96 -4.20 23.97
N GLU A 550 -4.16 -4.77 23.94
CA GLU A 550 -4.50 -5.89 23.07
C GLU A 550 -4.87 -5.47 21.64
N GLU A 551 -5.22 -4.20 21.43
CA GLU A 551 -5.70 -3.70 20.15
C GLU A 551 -4.53 -3.11 19.33
N LEU A 552 -4.37 -3.56 18.08
CA LEU A 552 -3.32 -3.11 17.17
C LEU A 552 -3.93 -2.26 16.05
N GLY A 553 -3.51 -1.00 15.90
CA GLY A 553 -3.84 -0.12 14.78
C GLY A 553 -5.30 0.36 14.69
N VAL A 554 -6.27 -0.53 14.84
CA VAL A 554 -7.72 -0.28 14.79
C VAL A 554 -8.38 -0.62 16.13
N PHE A 555 -9.16 0.32 16.65
CA PHE A 555 -9.77 0.26 17.97
C PHE A 555 -11.28 0.18 17.90
N ALA A 556 -11.84 -0.76 18.66
CA ALA A 556 -13.26 -0.88 18.85
C ALA A 556 -13.78 0.31 19.70
N PRO A 557 -15.00 0.80 19.46
CA PRO A 557 -15.61 1.81 20.30
C PRO A 557 -15.80 1.26 21.73
N LYS A 558 -15.22 1.91 22.75
CA LYS A 558 -15.38 1.54 24.17
C LYS A 558 -16.40 2.42 24.92
N PHE A 559 -16.69 3.60 24.40
CA PHE A 559 -17.59 4.57 25.01
C PHE A 559 -18.67 4.96 24.01
N SER A 560 -19.94 4.71 24.36
CA SER A 560 -21.05 5.40 23.71
C SER A 560 -20.95 6.86 24.10
N LEU A 561 -20.78 7.76 23.12
CA LEU A 561 -20.97 9.18 23.37
C LEU A 561 -22.47 9.38 23.62
N SER A 562 -22.89 9.39 24.88
CA SER A 562 -24.12 10.06 25.27
C SER A 562 -23.85 11.55 25.13
N PHE A 563 -24.34 12.15 24.03
CA PHE A 563 -24.47 13.60 23.99
C PHE A 563 -25.38 14.01 25.16
N PRO A 564 -25.00 14.99 26.00
CA PRO A 564 -25.97 15.64 26.88
C PRO A 564 -27.10 16.12 25.98
N LYS A 565 -28.33 15.65 26.22
CA LYS A 565 -29.51 16.30 25.66
C LYS A 565 -29.44 17.74 26.17
N GLY A 566 -29.33 18.69 25.23
CA GLY A 566 -29.47 20.10 25.56
C GLY A 566 -30.78 20.28 26.34
N GLU A 567 -30.69 21.00 27.44
CA GLU A 567 -31.83 21.54 28.13
C GLU A 567 -32.70 22.27 27.09
N GLU A 568 -33.96 21.87 27.00
CA GLU A 568 -35.00 22.68 26.38
C GLU A 568 -35.04 24.00 27.16
N GLU A 569 -34.52 25.07 26.56
CA GLU A 569 -34.89 26.42 27.00
C GLU A 569 -36.36 26.64 26.63
N SER A 570 -37.23 26.37 27.61
CA SER A 570 -38.55 26.98 27.69
C SER A 570 -38.39 28.45 28.02
N SER A 571 -38.67 29.34 27.06
CA SER A 571 -39.36 30.64 27.24
C SER A 571 -39.61 31.29 25.88
#